data_AF-A0A452XLF0-F1
#
_entry.id   AF-A0A452XLF0-F1
#
_cell.length_a   1.000
_cell.length_b   1.000
_cell.length_c   1.000
_cell.angle_alpha   90.00
_cell.angle_beta   90.00
_cell.angle_gamma   90.00
#
_symmetry.space_group_name_H-M   'P 1'
#
loop_
_entity.id
_entity.type
_entity.pdbx_description
1 polymer ?
#
loop_
_entity_poly.entity_id
_entity_poly.type
_entity_poly.pdbx_seq_one_letter_code
_entity_poly.pdbx_strand_id
1 'polypeptide(L)'
;RDLPFKPKYLVTFTVGYAQKENINRAVKKFSDNFAILLFHYDGRVTEWDEFEWSKRAIHISVSKQTKWWYAKRFLHPDIVAAYEYIFIWDEDLGVDHFNAEEYIKLVKKNGLDISQPGLEPDRGLTWQMTKRRGDREVHKETEERPGWCADPHLPPCAAFVEIMAPVFSREAWRCVWHMIQE
;
A
#
# COMPACT_ATOMS: atom_id res chain seq x y z
N ARG A 1 6.63 -27.88 6.95
CA ARG A 1 5.30 -28.25 6.43
C ARG A 1 4.94 -27.16 5.44
N ASP A 2 4.94 -27.45 4.14
CA ASP A 2 4.59 -26.44 3.13
C ASP A 2 3.16 -25.95 3.35
N LEU A 3 2.93 -24.65 3.13
CA LEU A 3 1.60 -24.08 3.18
C LEU A 3 0.73 -24.74 2.11
N PRO A 4 -0.51 -25.17 2.41
CA PRO A 4 -1.41 -25.81 1.45
C PRO A 4 -1.79 -24.87 0.29
N PHE A 5 -1.48 -23.59 0.42
CA PHE A 5 -1.73 -22.55 -0.55
C PHE A 5 -0.53 -21.60 -0.58
N LYS A 6 -0.06 -21.25 -1.78
CA LYS A 6 0.99 -20.23 -1.98
C LYS A 6 0.31 -18.90 -2.33
N PRO A 7 0.39 -17.88 -1.47
CA PRO A 7 -0.14 -16.57 -1.78
C PRO A 7 0.47 -16.00 -3.07
N LYS A 8 -0.39 -15.41 -3.90
CA LYS A 8 0.00 -14.82 -5.18
C LYS A 8 0.40 -13.35 -5.04
N TYR A 9 -0.09 -12.68 -4.02
CA TYR A 9 0.10 -11.26 -3.80
C TYR A 9 0.64 -11.02 -2.39
N LEU A 10 1.33 -9.90 -2.20
CA LEU A 10 1.82 -9.46 -0.90
C LEU A 10 1.18 -8.12 -0.56
N VAL A 11 0.64 -8.00 0.66
CA VAL A 11 0.32 -6.71 1.25
C VAL A 11 1.17 -6.46 2.47
N THR A 12 1.78 -5.28 2.50
CA THR A 12 2.56 -4.79 3.64
C THR A 12 1.89 -3.57 4.23
N PHE A 13 1.89 -3.48 5.56
CA PHE A 13 1.44 -2.31 6.29
C PHE A 13 2.55 -1.81 7.21
N THR A 14 2.78 -0.51 7.25
CA THR A 14 3.65 0.11 8.28
C THR A 14 2.79 0.53 9.46
N VAL A 15 2.93 -0.18 10.58
CA VAL A 15 1.92 -0.19 11.64
C VAL A 15 2.47 0.20 13.02
N GLY A 16 1.60 0.84 13.78
CA GLY A 16 1.67 1.01 15.21
C GLY A 16 0.36 0.54 15.85
N TYR A 17 0.45 0.09 17.09
CA TYR A 17 -0.65 -0.51 17.83
C TYR A 17 -1.87 0.41 17.99
N ALA A 18 -1.66 1.73 17.96
CA ALA A 18 -2.75 2.71 18.05
C ALA A 18 -3.74 2.60 16.88
N GLN A 19 -3.31 2.14 15.69
CA GLN A 19 -4.17 1.97 14.51
C GLN A 19 -4.59 0.52 14.26
N LYS A 20 -4.39 -0.37 15.23
CA LYS A 20 -4.64 -1.82 15.08
C LYS A 20 -6.04 -2.16 14.56
N GLU A 21 -7.07 -1.41 14.98
CA GLU A 21 -8.45 -1.65 14.52
C GLU A 21 -8.64 -1.26 13.07
N ASN A 22 -7.93 -0.24 12.59
CA ASN A 22 -7.98 0.11 11.18
C ASN A 22 -7.32 -0.97 10.32
N ILE A 23 -6.17 -1.48 10.75
CA ILE A 23 -5.50 -2.61 10.08
C ILE A 23 -6.36 -3.88 10.13
N ASN A 24 -7.02 -4.17 11.26
CA ASN A 24 -7.94 -5.29 11.37
C ASN A 24 -9.12 -5.19 10.38
N ARG A 25 -9.63 -3.97 10.11
CA ARG A 25 -10.61 -3.74 9.03
C ARG A 25 -9.99 -3.90 7.64
N ALA A 26 -8.78 -3.39 7.42
CA ALA A 26 -8.06 -3.47 6.15
C ALA A 26 -7.79 -4.92 5.76
N VAL A 27 -7.24 -5.73 6.66
CA VAL A 27 -6.91 -7.14 6.42
C VAL A 27 -8.12 -7.95 5.93
N LYS A 28 -9.33 -7.65 6.41
CA LYS A 28 -10.58 -8.32 5.97
C LYS A 28 -10.94 -8.04 4.51
N LYS A 29 -10.29 -7.08 3.84
CA LYS A 29 -10.47 -6.77 2.41
C LYS A 29 -9.56 -7.60 1.50
N PHE A 30 -8.63 -8.36 2.06
CA PHE A 30 -7.70 -9.20 1.33
C PHE A 30 -8.11 -10.66 1.49
N SER A 31 -8.13 -11.40 0.38
CA SER A 31 -8.44 -12.82 0.36
C SER A 31 -7.23 -13.66 0.79
N ASP A 32 -7.40 -14.98 0.87
CA ASP A 32 -6.29 -15.91 1.12
C ASP A 32 -5.20 -15.88 0.01
N ASN A 33 -5.45 -15.23 -1.14
CA ASN A 33 -4.42 -14.97 -2.17
C ASN A 33 -3.30 -14.04 -1.69
N PHE A 34 -3.47 -13.36 -0.56
CA PHE A 34 -2.54 -12.37 -0.03
C PHE A 34 -1.75 -12.91 1.16
N ALA A 35 -0.42 -12.78 1.08
CA ALA A 35 0.42 -12.79 2.26
C ALA A 35 0.30 -11.42 2.94
N ILE A 36 0.21 -11.42 4.27
CA ILE A 36 0.15 -10.20 5.08
C ILE A 36 1.47 -10.05 5.80
N LEU A 37 2.09 -8.87 5.66
CA LEU A 37 3.31 -8.51 6.33
C LEU A 37 3.14 -7.18 7.07
N LEU A 38 3.52 -7.14 8.33
CA LEU A 38 3.42 -5.95 9.18
C LEU A 38 4.82 -5.45 9.55
N PHE A 39 5.08 -4.17 9.27
CA PHE A 39 6.28 -3.45 9.68
C PHE A 39 5.98 -2.64 10.95
N HIS A 40 6.42 -3.12 12.11
CA HIS A 40 6.12 -2.54 13.42
C HIS A 40 7.13 -1.46 13.80
N TYR A 41 6.79 -0.20 13.55
CA TYR A 41 7.68 0.92 13.93
C TYR A 41 7.65 1.22 15.43
N ASP A 42 6.68 0.70 16.18
CA ASP A 42 6.50 0.95 17.62
C ASP A 42 7.06 -0.17 18.52
N GLY A 43 7.50 -1.29 17.95
CA GLY A 43 8.04 -2.42 18.69
C GLY A 43 7.00 -3.37 19.30
N ARG A 44 5.70 -3.11 19.16
CA ARG A 44 4.63 -3.78 19.91
C ARG A 44 4.05 -4.99 19.18
N VAL A 45 4.89 -5.99 18.91
CA VAL A 45 4.51 -7.15 18.08
C VAL A 45 3.52 -8.07 18.79
N THR A 46 3.79 -8.42 20.05
CA THR A 46 3.03 -9.43 20.81
C THR A 46 1.58 -9.05 21.04
N GLU A 47 1.27 -7.76 21.14
CA GLU A 47 -0.08 -7.30 21.40
C GLU A 47 -1.02 -7.54 20.21
N TRP A 48 -0.49 -7.76 19.00
CA TRP A 48 -1.29 -8.12 17.83
C TRP A 48 -1.81 -9.56 17.86
N ASP A 49 -1.30 -10.42 18.77
CA ASP A 49 -1.77 -11.80 18.94
C ASP A 49 -3.25 -11.87 19.36
N GLU A 50 -3.85 -10.74 19.76
CA GLU A 50 -5.30 -10.62 19.96
C GLU A 50 -6.11 -10.90 18.68
N PHE A 51 -5.51 -10.71 17.49
CA PHE A 51 -6.12 -11.04 16.21
C PHE A 51 -5.61 -12.39 15.69
N GLU A 52 -6.51 -13.35 15.52
CA GLU A 52 -6.16 -14.70 15.02
C GLU A 52 -5.48 -14.67 13.64
N TRP A 53 -5.84 -13.72 12.76
CA TRP A 53 -5.17 -13.57 11.47
C TRP A 53 -3.71 -13.13 11.62
N SER A 54 -3.38 -12.38 12.69
CA SER A 54 -2.03 -11.85 12.92
C SER A 54 -1.03 -12.96 13.21
N LYS A 55 -1.45 -14.03 13.88
CA LYS A 55 -0.60 -15.21 14.14
C LYS A 55 -0.10 -15.89 12.86
N ARG A 56 -0.76 -15.64 11.72
CA ARG A 56 -0.37 -16.14 10.39
C ARG A 56 0.33 -15.08 9.54
N ALA A 57 0.37 -13.82 9.98
CA ALA A 57 1.05 -12.74 9.30
C ALA A 57 2.56 -12.80 9.56
N ILE A 58 3.33 -12.14 8.70
CA ILE A 58 4.77 -11.95 8.89
C ILE A 58 4.97 -10.65 9.66
N HIS A 59 5.70 -10.71 10.77
CA HIS A 59 5.98 -9.53 11.59
C HIS A 59 7.45 -9.16 11.50
N ILE A 60 7.74 -7.90 11.18
CA ILE A 60 9.09 -7.33 11.20
C ILE A 60 9.06 -6.08 12.07
N SER A 61 9.96 -6.01 13.05
CA SER A 61 9.93 -4.94 14.06
C SER A 61 11.28 -4.29 14.21
N VAL A 62 11.34 -3.00 13.90
CA VAL A 62 12.48 -2.10 14.09
C VAL A 62 11.95 -0.74 14.50
N SER A 63 12.29 -0.30 15.71
CA SER A 63 11.71 0.91 16.27
C SER A 63 12.04 2.16 15.44
N LYS A 64 11.04 3.03 15.28
CA LYS A 64 11.13 4.40 14.73
C LYS A 64 11.64 4.45 13.27
N GLN A 65 11.29 3.47 12.45
CA GLN A 65 11.63 3.43 11.03
C GLN A 65 10.45 3.79 10.13
N THR A 66 10.76 4.30 8.94
CA THR A 66 9.76 4.70 7.94
C THR A 66 9.37 3.53 7.03
N LYS A 67 8.19 3.64 6.38
CA LYS A 67 7.69 2.68 5.39
C LYS A 67 8.74 2.27 4.36
N TRP A 68 9.43 3.25 3.76
CA TRP A 68 10.42 2.99 2.72
C TRP A 68 11.73 2.42 3.27
N TRP A 69 12.12 2.75 4.51
CA TRP A 69 13.26 2.13 5.17
C TRP A 69 13.06 0.61 5.32
N TYR A 70 11.87 0.19 5.72
CA TYR A 70 11.48 -1.22 5.80
C TYR A 70 11.46 -1.88 4.42
N ALA A 71 10.76 -1.26 3.47
CA ALA A 71 10.64 -1.79 2.12
C ALA A 71 12.02 -2.02 1.48
N LYS A 72 12.96 -1.08 1.67
CA LYS A 72 14.33 -1.22 1.19
C LYS A 72 15.03 -2.46 1.75
N ARG A 73 14.88 -2.73 3.05
CA ARG A 73 15.64 -3.77 3.75
C ARG A 73 15.01 -5.15 3.71
N PHE A 74 13.69 -5.23 3.62
CA PHE A 74 12.96 -6.50 3.76
C PHE A 74 12.19 -6.94 2.52
N LEU A 75 12.01 -6.06 1.53
CA LEU A 75 11.36 -6.39 0.27
C LEU A 75 12.38 -6.42 -0.88
N HIS A 76 13.53 -7.06 -0.68
CA HIS A 76 14.49 -7.26 -1.77
C HIS A 76 13.81 -7.95 -2.97
N PRO A 77 14.09 -7.57 -4.23
CA PRO A 77 13.37 -8.09 -5.38
C PRO A 77 13.36 -9.62 -5.48
N ASP A 78 14.43 -10.30 -5.07
CA ASP A 78 14.49 -11.76 -5.06
C ASP A 78 13.62 -12.42 -3.96
N ILE A 79 13.38 -11.71 -2.86
CA ILE A 79 12.50 -12.18 -1.77
C ILE A 79 11.05 -12.10 -2.24
N VAL A 80 10.67 -10.98 -2.84
CA VAL A 80 9.28 -10.72 -3.24
C VAL A 80 8.94 -11.22 -4.66
N ALA A 81 9.90 -11.80 -5.38
CA ALA A 81 9.70 -12.38 -6.72
C ALA A 81 8.64 -13.50 -6.76
N ALA A 82 8.29 -14.08 -5.61
CA ALA A 82 7.20 -15.05 -5.50
C ALA A 82 5.81 -14.42 -5.72
N TYR A 83 5.66 -13.12 -5.46
CA TYR A 83 4.39 -12.40 -5.55
C TYR A 83 4.25 -11.67 -6.89
N GLU A 84 3.07 -11.69 -7.50
CA GLU A 84 2.78 -10.99 -8.75
C GLU A 84 2.67 -9.47 -8.53
N TYR A 85 2.06 -9.08 -7.41
CA TYR A 85 1.86 -7.69 -7.00
C TYR A 85 2.20 -7.49 -5.52
N ILE A 86 2.75 -6.31 -5.21
CA ILE A 86 3.25 -5.92 -3.90
C ILE A 86 2.58 -4.61 -3.50
N PHE A 87 1.79 -4.64 -2.44
CA PHE A 87 1.09 -3.49 -1.86
C PHE A 87 1.92 -2.98 -0.68
N ILE A 88 2.21 -1.68 -0.65
CA ILE A 88 2.99 -1.06 0.44
C ILE A 88 2.20 0.09 1.05
N TRP A 89 1.33 -0.22 1.99
CA TRP A 89 0.28 0.69 2.45
C TRP A 89 0.58 1.32 3.82
N ASP A 90 0.07 2.53 4.01
CA ASP A 90 0.00 3.18 5.31
C ASP A 90 -1.17 2.64 6.15
N GLU A 91 -1.11 2.83 7.46
CA GLU A 91 -2.04 2.21 8.43
C GLU A 91 -3.35 2.96 8.66
N ASP A 92 -3.47 4.18 8.16
CA ASP A 92 -4.59 5.09 8.41
C ASP A 92 -5.57 5.19 7.22
N LEU A 93 -5.38 4.35 6.20
CA LEU A 93 -6.24 4.31 5.01
C LEU A 93 -7.65 3.81 5.35
N GLY A 94 -8.67 4.54 4.87
CA GLY A 94 -10.06 4.11 4.87
C GLY A 94 -10.32 3.05 3.80
N VAL A 95 -10.99 1.95 4.16
CA VAL A 95 -11.14 0.77 3.28
C VAL A 95 -12.58 0.35 3.02
N ASP A 96 -13.56 1.16 3.41
CA ASP A 96 -14.99 0.78 3.39
C ASP A 96 -15.45 0.31 2.01
N HIS A 97 -15.02 1.04 0.97
CA HIS A 97 -15.36 0.76 -0.44
C HIS A 97 -14.27 0.01 -1.21
N PHE A 98 -13.22 -0.46 -0.54
CA PHE A 98 -12.11 -1.15 -1.19
C PHE A 98 -12.38 -2.67 -1.33
N ASN A 99 -11.97 -3.24 -2.46
CA ASN A 99 -11.95 -4.67 -2.75
C ASN A 99 -10.63 -5.01 -3.46
N ALA A 100 -9.78 -5.83 -2.82
CA ALA A 100 -8.45 -6.12 -3.34
C ALA A 100 -8.46 -6.95 -4.64
N GLU A 101 -9.41 -7.88 -4.78
CA GLU A 101 -9.50 -8.75 -5.95
C GLU A 101 -9.98 -7.98 -7.18
N GLU A 102 -11.02 -7.15 -7.03
CA GLU A 102 -11.49 -6.31 -8.14
C GLU A 102 -10.43 -5.28 -8.52
N TYR A 103 -9.72 -4.72 -7.54
CA TYR A 103 -8.59 -3.83 -7.81
C TYR A 103 -7.50 -4.51 -8.64
N ILE A 104 -7.04 -5.71 -8.24
CA ILE A 104 -6.04 -6.46 -9.02
C ILE A 104 -6.54 -6.78 -10.43
N LYS A 105 -7.82 -7.14 -10.58
CA LYS A 105 -8.42 -7.37 -11.89
C LYS A 105 -8.33 -6.13 -12.79
N LEU A 106 -8.62 -4.94 -12.26
CA LEU A 106 -8.48 -3.68 -13.00
C LEU A 106 -7.03 -3.36 -13.33
N VAL A 107 -6.11 -3.56 -12.40
CA VAL A 107 -4.66 -3.36 -12.58
C VAL A 107 -4.13 -4.25 -13.71
N LYS A 108 -4.49 -5.54 -13.70
CA LYS A 108 -4.12 -6.49 -14.76
C LYS A 108 -4.75 -6.13 -16.09
N LYS A 109 -6.06 -5.82 -16.11
CA LYS A 109 -6.81 -5.43 -17.31
C LYS A 109 -6.17 -4.24 -18.03
N ASN A 110 -5.66 -3.27 -17.28
CA ASN A 110 -5.11 -2.02 -17.82
C ASN A 110 -3.57 -2.01 -17.90
N GLY A 111 -2.89 -3.13 -17.59
CA GLY A 111 -1.43 -3.22 -17.65
C GLY A 111 -0.72 -2.21 -16.76
N LEU A 112 -1.22 -1.99 -15.53
CA LEU A 112 -0.65 -1.00 -14.61
C LEU A 112 0.46 -1.63 -13.75
N ASP A 113 1.70 -1.26 -14.02
CA ASP A 113 2.86 -1.75 -13.25
C ASP A 113 3.10 -0.98 -11.94
N ILE A 114 2.73 0.30 -11.91
CA ILE A 114 2.76 1.14 -10.71
C ILE A 114 1.39 1.83 -10.62
N SER A 115 0.70 1.66 -9.50
CA SER A 115 -0.65 2.20 -9.33
C SER A 115 -1.00 2.39 -7.86
N GLN A 116 -2.16 2.98 -7.58
CA GLN A 116 -2.80 2.96 -6.27
C GLN A 116 -4.33 2.97 -6.45
N PRO A 117 -5.12 2.53 -5.46
CA PRO A 117 -6.56 2.74 -5.46
C PRO A 117 -6.92 4.24 -5.40
N GLY A 118 -8.05 4.61 -6.01
CA GLY A 118 -8.58 5.96 -5.90
C GLY A 118 -9.11 6.23 -4.48
N LEU A 119 -8.81 7.42 -3.97
CA LEU A 119 -9.22 7.89 -2.64
C LEU A 119 -10.57 8.60 -2.70
N GLU A 120 -11.44 8.30 -1.74
CA GLU A 120 -12.74 8.97 -1.63
C GLU A 120 -12.54 10.47 -1.34
N PRO A 121 -13.29 11.38 -1.98
CA PRO A 121 -13.05 12.83 -1.89
C PRO A 121 -13.50 13.52 -0.59
N ASP A 122 -13.61 12.82 0.54
CA ASP A 122 -14.49 13.25 1.64
C ASP A 122 -14.03 14.48 2.46
N ARG A 123 -12.78 14.95 2.35
CA ARG A 123 -12.23 15.97 3.28
C ARG A 123 -11.32 17.04 2.68
N GLY A 124 -11.28 17.19 1.35
CA GLY A 124 -10.51 18.26 0.70
C GLY A 124 -8.98 18.11 0.80
N LEU A 125 -8.48 16.94 1.19
CA LEU A 125 -7.05 16.61 1.16
C LEU A 125 -6.66 15.72 -0.04
N THR A 126 -7.64 15.37 -0.88
CA THR A 126 -7.43 14.46 -2.01
C THR A 126 -7.03 15.21 -3.27
N TRP A 127 -5.85 14.89 -3.80
CA TRP A 127 -5.33 15.38 -5.08
C TRP A 127 -6.16 14.87 -6.26
N GLN A 128 -6.25 15.63 -7.35
CA GLN A 128 -6.97 15.23 -8.56
C GLN A 128 -6.44 13.92 -9.13
N MET A 129 -5.13 13.70 -9.05
CA MET A 129 -4.47 12.45 -9.45
C MET A 129 -4.91 11.24 -8.63
N THR A 130 -5.14 11.41 -7.32
CA THR A 130 -5.44 10.27 -6.43
C THR A 130 -6.92 10.12 -6.15
N LYS A 131 -7.74 11.11 -6.52
CA LYS A 131 -9.19 11.14 -6.24
C LYS A 131 -9.96 10.13 -7.07
N ARG A 132 -10.68 9.24 -6.38
CA ARG A 132 -11.62 8.28 -6.96
C ARG A 132 -12.62 8.98 -7.90
N ARG A 133 -12.83 8.37 -9.06
CA ARG A 133 -13.80 8.78 -10.08
C ARG A 133 -14.87 7.70 -10.21
N GLY A 134 -16.15 8.07 -10.06
CA GLY A 134 -17.27 7.12 -10.08
C GLY A 134 -17.70 6.69 -11.48
N ASP A 135 -17.26 7.41 -12.52
CA ASP A 135 -17.68 7.26 -13.91
C ASP A 135 -16.68 6.46 -14.78
N ARG A 136 -15.56 6.00 -14.20
CA ARG A 136 -14.46 5.35 -14.93
C ARG A 136 -13.68 4.39 -14.03
N GLU A 137 -13.03 3.41 -14.65
CA GLU A 137 -12.21 2.41 -13.95
C GLU A 137 -10.83 2.95 -13.53
N VAL A 138 -10.20 3.77 -14.38
CA VAL A 138 -8.86 4.34 -14.19
C VAL A 138 -8.84 5.78 -14.71
N HIS A 139 -8.04 6.65 -14.10
CA HIS A 139 -7.70 7.97 -14.62
C HIS A 139 -6.24 8.30 -14.38
N LYS A 140 -5.73 9.26 -15.16
CA LYS A 140 -4.37 9.84 -15.04
C LYS A 140 -4.43 11.37 -14.98
N GLU A 141 -5.57 11.91 -14.55
CA GLU A 141 -5.83 13.35 -14.52
C GLU A 141 -4.93 14.01 -13.47
N THR A 142 -3.95 14.77 -13.94
CA THR A 142 -2.95 15.48 -13.12
C THR A 142 -3.31 16.93 -12.85
N GLU A 143 -4.26 17.50 -13.59
CA GLU A 143 -4.58 18.92 -13.51
C GLU A 143 -5.29 19.22 -12.19
N GLU A 144 -4.59 19.97 -11.32
CA GLU A 144 -5.12 20.37 -10.02
C GLU A 144 -6.10 21.55 -10.11
N ARG A 145 -6.85 21.76 -9.02
CA ARG A 145 -7.82 22.85 -8.96
C ARG A 145 -7.11 24.22 -9.08
N PRO A 146 -7.71 25.19 -9.78
CA PRO A 146 -7.17 26.55 -9.82
C PRO A 146 -6.92 27.09 -8.40
N GLY A 147 -5.75 27.67 -8.17
CA GLY A 147 -5.34 28.23 -6.87
C GLY A 147 -4.77 27.22 -5.87
N TRP A 148 -4.76 25.92 -6.17
CA TRP A 148 -4.10 24.90 -5.33
C TRP A 148 -2.59 24.80 -5.61
N CYS A 149 -2.16 25.27 -6.78
CA CYS A 149 -0.76 25.45 -7.14
C CYS A 149 -0.31 26.90 -7.03
N ALA A 150 -0.37 27.46 -5.81
CA ALA A 150 0.12 28.81 -5.56
C ALA A 150 1.67 28.89 -5.56
N ASP A 151 2.34 27.81 -5.19
CA ASP A 151 3.80 27.72 -5.13
C ASP A 151 4.29 26.43 -5.83
N PRO A 152 5.11 26.51 -6.90
CA PRO A 152 5.64 25.34 -7.59
C PRO A 152 6.65 24.54 -6.76
N HIS A 153 7.12 25.04 -5.62
CA HIS A 153 8.01 24.32 -4.70
C HIS A 153 7.30 23.62 -3.55
N LEU A 154 5.98 23.78 -3.41
CA LEU A 154 5.17 23.11 -2.39
C LEU A 154 4.25 22.05 -2.99
N PRO A 155 3.88 21.00 -2.23
CA PRO A 155 2.83 20.08 -2.66
C PRO A 155 1.52 20.83 -2.97
N PRO A 156 0.77 20.41 -4.00
CA PRO A 156 1.00 19.23 -4.86
C PRO A 156 1.93 19.49 -6.07
N CYS A 157 2.51 20.69 -6.19
CA CYS A 157 3.04 21.22 -7.46
C CYS A 157 4.57 21.12 -7.56
N ALA A 158 5.24 20.74 -6.47
CA ALA A 158 6.66 20.38 -6.39
C ALA A 158 7.04 19.11 -7.18
N ALA A 159 6.20 18.64 -8.11
CA ALA A 159 6.26 17.34 -8.76
C ALA A 159 6.26 16.14 -7.78
N PHE A 160 5.88 16.37 -6.52
CA PHE A 160 5.76 15.36 -5.47
C PHE A 160 4.27 15.10 -5.20
N VAL A 161 3.84 13.88 -5.50
CA VAL A 161 2.53 13.36 -5.08
C VAL A 161 2.79 12.33 -4.00
N GLU A 162 2.20 12.53 -2.82
CA GLU A 162 2.20 11.53 -1.77
C GLU A 162 1.46 10.27 -2.25
N ILE A 163 2.17 9.13 -2.31
CA ILE A 163 1.59 7.84 -2.65
C ILE A 163 1.43 7.05 -1.34
N MET A 164 0.22 7.09 -0.78
CA MET A 164 -0.11 6.45 0.49
C MET A 164 -0.36 4.95 0.34
N ALA A 165 -0.97 4.56 -0.79
CA ALA A 165 -1.39 3.18 -1.06
C ALA A 165 -0.74 2.57 -2.33
N PRO A 166 0.58 2.70 -2.55
CA PRO A 166 1.21 2.20 -3.76
C PRO A 166 1.09 0.68 -3.90
N VAL A 167 0.91 0.26 -5.15
CA VAL A 167 0.92 -1.13 -5.57
C VAL A 167 1.83 -1.25 -6.78
N PHE A 168 2.76 -2.20 -6.71
CA PHE A 168 3.76 -2.47 -7.73
C PHE A 168 3.55 -3.86 -8.30
N SER A 169 3.68 -4.02 -9.61
CA SER A 169 3.99 -5.33 -10.18
C SER A 169 5.39 -5.77 -9.75
N ARG A 170 5.66 -7.07 -9.76
CA ARG A 170 7.02 -7.59 -9.46
C ARG A 170 8.10 -6.99 -10.35
N GLU A 171 7.78 -6.72 -11.62
CA GLU A 171 8.72 -6.18 -12.59
C GLU A 171 9.01 -4.71 -12.31
N ALA A 172 7.99 -3.90 -11.99
CA ALA A 172 8.22 -2.53 -11.55
C ALA A 172 9.00 -2.47 -10.24
N TRP A 173 8.69 -3.35 -9.28
CA TRP A 173 9.38 -3.36 -8.00
C TRP A 173 10.88 -3.63 -8.13
N ARG A 174 11.28 -4.53 -9.04
CA ARG A 174 12.70 -4.76 -9.39
C ARG A 174 13.42 -3.45 -9.70
N CYS A 175 12.79 -2.54 -10.43
CA CYS A 175 13.36 -1.23 -10.75
C CYS A 175 13.24 -0.24 -9.56
N VAL A 176 12.05 -0.12 -8.98
CA VAL A 176 11.73 0.85 -7.92
C VAL A 176 12.60 0.64 -6.68
N TRP A 177 12.86 -0.61 -6.31
CA TRP A 177 13.68 -0.94 -5.15
C TRP A 177 15.09 -0.33 -5.21
N HIS A 178 15.68 -0.22 -6.41
CA HIS A 178 16.99 0.41 -6.61
C HIS A 178 16.93 1.94 -6.52
N MET A 179 15.77 2.55 -6.70
CA MET A 179 15.58 4.01 -6.57
C MET A 179 15.39 4.45 -5.12
N ILE A 180 14.97 3.54 -4.23
CA ILE A 180 14.84 3.83 -2.79
C ILE A 180 16.24 4.02 -2.19
N GLN A 181 16.48 5.21 -1.64
CA GLN A 181 17.72 5.58 -0.95
C GLN A 181 17.79 4.94 0.45
N GLU A 182 19.01 4.72 0.93
CA GLU A 182 19.30 4.03 2.20
C GLU A 182 19.09 4.87 3.46
#